data_AF-A0A1F9QIW9-F1
#
_entry.id   AF-A0A1F9QIW9-F1
#
_cell.length_a   1.000
_cell.length_b   1.000
_cell.length_c   1.000
_cell.angle_alpha   90.00
_cell.angle_beta   90.00
_cell.angle_gamma   90.00
#
_symmetry.space_group_name_H-M   'P 1'
#
loop_
_entity.id
_entity.type
_entity.pdbx_description
1 polymer ?
#
loop_
_entity_poly.entity_id
_entity_poly.type
_entity_poly.pdbx_seq_one_letter_code
_entity_poly.pdbx_strand_id
1 'polypeptide(L)'
;MNLIKTLAIFCTLALPLGPALAQEPKKTESPEIRAIRSRIADMEKQLRELREEAALIKASNEKNAIELRKNIDSARTTLVKDYGRKVLANTQMTIIRAALQMYYADTEGRAPSALEELVPDYLKDIPSLEIPGYAKTRKSVVIKKMKADDISSFVHDTGGWLYVTDASSKLYGKVFIDARAKYKGQPFFKY
;
A
#
# COMPACT_ATOMS: atom_id res chain seq x y z
N MET A 1 1.57 38.76 23.19
CA MET A 1 1.96 39.67 22.08
C MET A 1 1.11 39.27 20.89
N ASN A 2 0.13 40.00 20.37
CA ASN A 2 -0.21 41.44 20.35
C ASN A 2 -1.73 41.60 20.51
N LEU A 3 -2.28 42.55 21.29
CA LEU A 3 -2.55 43.95 20.91
C LEU A 3 -3.33 43.99 19.58
N ILE A 4 -4.63 44.32 19.53
CA ILE A 4 -5.15 45.70 19.62
C ILE A 4 -6.64 45.70 20.01
N LYS A 5 -6.97 46.63 20.93
CA LYS A 5 -8.30 47.10 21.31
C LYS A 5 -8.76 48.15 20.30
N THR A 6 -10.00 48.10 19.80
CA THR A 6 -10.69 49.33 19.36
C THR A 6 -12.17 49.26 19.72
N LEU A 7 -12.48 50.04 20.76
CA LEU A 7 -13.79 50.38 21.29
C LEU A 7 -14.32 51.55 20.44
N ALA A 8 -15.51 51.45 19.86
CA ALA A 8 -16.20 52.58 19.25
C ALA A 8 -17.58 52.71 19.89
N ILE A 9 -17.64 53.56 20.93
CA ILE A 9 -18.86 54.05 21.55
C ILE A 9 -19.37 55.17 20.65
N PHE A 10 -20.47 54.94 19.94
CA PHE A 10 -21.23 56.02 19.29
C PHE A 10 -22.52 56.25 20.07
N CYS A 11 -22.48 57.31 20.89
CA CYS A 11 -23.62 57.90 21.57
C CYS A 11 -24.32 58.81 20.56
N THR A 12 -25.46 58.38 20.01
CA THR A 12 -26.26 59.20 19.09
C THR A 12 -27.51 59.69 19.81
N LEU A 13 -27.58 61.02 19.93
CA LEU A 13 -28.62 61.81 20.55
C LEU A 13 -30.03 61.45 20.05
N ALA A 14 -30.94 61.30 21.00
CA ALA A 14 -32.38 61.28 20.76
C ALA A 14 -32.90 62.69 20.45
N LEU A 15 -33.59 62.84 19.33
CA LEU A 15 -34.44 63.99 18.99
C LEU A 15 -35.89 63.49 18.88
N PRO A 16 -36.85 64.05 19.61
CA PRO A 16 -38.28 63.81 19.40
C PRO A 16 -38.89 64.85 18.45
N LEU A 17 -40.05 64.49 17.88
CA LEU A 17 -41.10 65.32 17.25
C LEU A 17 -41.21 65.38 15.71
N GLY A 18 -42.20 64.62 15.22
CA GLY A 18 -43.18 65.00 14.17
C GLY A 18 -42.84 64.62 12.72
N PRO A 19 -43.81 64.43 11.80
CA PRO A 19 -45.27 64.52 11.92
C PRO A 19 -45.99 63.15 11.72
N ALA A 20 -47.28 63.11 12.03
CA ALA A 20 -48.17 62.01 11.64
C ALA A 20 -48.20 61.89 10.11
N LEU A 21 -47.38 60.98 9.56
CA LEU A 21 -47.44 60.59 8.17
C LEU A 21 -48.81 59.95 7.93
N ALA A 22 -49.61 60.59 7.07
CA ALA A 22 -50.82 60.03 6.52
C ALA A 22 -50.51 58.60 6.04
N GLN A 23 -51.20 57.62 6.62
CA GLN A 23 -51.07 56.24 6.21
C GLN A 23 -51.48 56.15 4.74
N GLU A 24 -50.49 55.97 3.86
CA GLU A 24 -50.75 55.69 2.45
C GLU A 24 -51.72 54.52 2.35
N PRO A 25 -52.75 54.58 1.49
CA PRO A 25 -53.72 53.51 1.36
C PRO A 25 -52.97 52.23 1.00
N LYS A 26 -53.08 51.21 1.87
CA LYS A 26 -52.52 49.87 1.64
C LYS A 26 -53.05 49.36 0.30
N LYS A 27 -52.26 49.49 -0.76
CA LYS A 27 -52.54 48.87 -2.06
C LYS A 27 -52.65 47.36 -1.83
N THR A 28 -53.86 46.85 -1.99
CA THR A 28 -54.14 45.41 -1.95
C THR A 28 -53.43 44.76 -3.14
N GLU A 29 -52.43 43.92 -2.85
CA GLU A 29 -51.73 43.15 -3.87
C GLU A 29 -52.69 42.23 -4.64
N SER A 30 -52.56 42.25 -5.97
CA SER A 30 -53.29 41.33 -6.84
C SER A 30 -52.99 39.87 -6.46
N PRO A 31 -53.98 38.96 -6.48
CA PRO A 31 -53.79 37.54 -6.18
C PRO A 31 -52.72 36.87 -7.06
N GLU A 32 -52.55 37.34 -8.30
CA GLU A 32 -51.51 36.84 -9.22
C GLU A 32 -50.09 37.14 -8.71
N ILE A 33 -49.86 38.35 -8.19
CA ILE A 33 -48.57 38.76 -7.62
C ILE A 33 -48.24 37.90 -6.39
N ARG A 34 -49.25 37.59 -5.56
CA ARG A 34 -49.09 36.70 -4.40
C ARG A 34 -48.70 35.29 -4.81
N ALA A 35 -49.34 34.73 -5.85
CA ALA A 35 -49.03 33.40 -6.36
C ALA A 35 -47.60 33.32 -6.93
N ILE A 36 -47.17 34.35 -7.68
CA ILE A 36 -45.80 34.43 -8.22
C ILE A 36 -44.78 34.46 -7.08
N ARG A 37 -45.00 35.27 -6.03
CA ARG A 37 -44.09 35.33 -4.87
C ARG A 37 -44.00 34.00 -4.13
N SER A 38 -45.11 33.30 -3.96
CA SER A 38 -45.11 31.96 -3.36
C SER A 38 -44.24 31.01 -4.16
N ARG A 39 -44.40 30.99 -5.49
CA ARG A 39 -43.59 30.13 -6.38
C ARG A 39 -42.10 30.49 -6.35
N ILE A 40 -41.75 31.78 -6.29
CA ILE A 40 -40.36 32.23 -6.14
C ILE A 40 -39.77 31.71 -4.82
N ALA A 41 -40.51 31.85 -3.71
CA ALA A 41 -40.06 31.36 -2.41
C ALA A 41 -39.87 29.83 -2.40
N ASP A 42 -40.76 29.08 -3.05
CA ASP A 42 -40.64 27.62 -3.19
C ASP A 42 -39.42 27.23 -4.04
N MET A 43 -39.18 27.92 -5.17
CA MET A 43 -38.00 27.69 -6.00
C MET A 43 -36.70 28.03 -5.26
N GLU A 44 -36.67 29.12 -4.49
CA GLU A 44 -35.52 29.48 -3.68
C GLU A 44 -35.24 28.43 -2.59
N LYS A 45 -36.29 27.83 -2.01
CA LYS A 45 -36.14 26.73 -1.06
C LYS A 45 -35.53 25.50 -1.72
N GLN A 46 -36.08 25.06 -2.87
CA GLN A 46 -35.53 23.95 -3.63
C GLN A 46 -34.07 24.19 -4.02
N LEU A 47 -33.73 25.41 -4.42
CA LEU A 47 -32.38 25.78 -4.82
C LEU A 47 -31.40 25.81 -3.63
N ARG A 48 -31.86 26.11 -2.41
CA ARG A 48 -31.06 25.95 -1.18
C ARG A 48 -30.80 24.47 -0.88
N GLU A 49 -31.84 23.63 -0.92
CA GLU A 49 -31.74 22.19 -0.68
C GLU A 49 -30.75 21.53 -1.66
N LEU A 50 -30.88 21.83 -2.97
CA LEU A 50 -29.96 21.33 -3.99
C LEU A 50 -28.51 21.79 -3.78
N ARG A 51 -28.29 23.02 -3.29
CA ARG A 51 -26.94 23.51 -2.98
C ARG A 51 -26.32 22.78 -1.79
N GLU A 52 -27.12 22.46 -0.77
CA GLU A 52 -26.68 21.69 0.38
C GLU A 52 -26.33 20.26 -0.03
N GLU A 53 -27.18 19.60 -0.82
CA GLU A 53 -26.90 18.27 -1.38
C GLU A 53 -25.62 18.27 -2.24
N ALA A 54 -25.45 19.26 -3.13
CA ALA A 54 -24.26 19.38 -3.94
C ALA A 54 -22.99 19.58 -3.09
N ALA A 55 -23.08 20.33 -1.99
CA ALA A 55 -21.97 20.51 -1.05
C ALA A 55 -21.61 19.20 -0.32
N LEU A 56 -22.62 18.42 0.10
CA LEU A 56 -22.42 17.11 0.72
C LEU A 56 -21.79 16.11 -0.25
N ILE A 57 -22.28 16.05 -1.49
CA ILE A 57 -21.71 15.18 -2.54
C ILE A 57 -20.26 15.58 -2.81
N LYS A 58 -19.97 16.88 -2.95
CA LYS A 58 -18.60 17.38 -3.15
C LYS A 58 -17.68 16.97 -2.01
N ALA A 59 -18.11 17.15 -0.76
CA ALA A 59 -17.32 16.77 0.42
C ALA A 59 -17.12 15.26 0.52
N SER A 60 -18.13 14.45 0.19
CA SER A 60 -18.02 12.98 0.14
C SER A 60 -17.01 12.55 -0.93
N ASN A 61 -17.08 13.11 -2.13
CA ASN A 61 -16.16 12.82 -3.22
C ASN A 61 -14.72 13.19 -2.87
N GLU A 62 -14.50 14.31 -2.18
CA GLU A 62 -13.17 14.73 -1.73
C GLU A 62 -12.59 13.77 -0.68
N LYS A 63 -13.41 13.31 0.27
CA LYS A 63 -13.00 12.28 1.24
C LYS A 63 -12.60 10.98 0.56
N ASN A 64 -13.42 10.51 -0.39
CA ASN A 64 -13.14 9.29 -1.15
C ASN A 64 -11.85 9.42 -1.98
N ALA A 65 -11.61 10.58 -2.59
CA ALA A 65 -10.39 10.85 -3.34
C ALA A 65 -9.13 10.80 -2.46
N ILE A 66 -9.21 11.32 -1.23
CA ILE A 66 -8.10 11.26 -0.25
C ILE A 66 -7.81 9.82 0.16
N GLU A 67 -8.86 9.02 0.43
CA GLU A 67 -8.70 7.61 0.79
C GLU A 67 -8.09 6.79 -0.35
N LEU A 68 -8.56 6.99 -1.58
CA LEU A 68 -8.02 6.34 -2.77
C LEU A 68 -6.53 6.64 -2.95
N ARG A 69 -6.10 7.89 -2.73
CA ARG A 69 -4.68 8.26 -2.80
C ARG A 69 -3.84 7.51 -1.76
N LYS A 70 -4.31 7.42 -0.51
CA LYS A 70 -3.63 6.65 0.56
C LYS A 70 -3.51 5.17 0.21
N ASN A 71 -4.56 4.59 -0.37
CA ASN A 71 -4.56 3.19 -0.79
C ASN A 71 -3.58 2.95 -1.96
N ILE A 72 -3.50 3.88 -2.91
CA ILE A 72 -2.53 3.82 -4.02
C ILE A 72 -1.09 3.93 -3.51
N ASP A 73 -0.81 4.88 -2.60
CA ASP A 73 0.54 5.10 -2.08
C ASP A 73 1.04 3.91 -1.23
N SER A 74 0.16 3.34 -0.41
CA SER A 74 0.48 2.13 0.37
C SER A 74 0.71 0.91 -0.52
N ALA A 75 -0.13 0.71 -1.54
CA ALA A 75 0.05 -0.36 -2.53
C ALA A 75 1.37 -0.19 -3.31
N ARG A 76 1.67 1.04 -3.76
CA ARG A 76 2.92 1.35 -4.47
C ARG A 76 4.14 1.08 -3.61
N THR A 77 4.11 1.52 -2.35
CA THR A 77 5.23 1.30 -1.41
C THR A 77 5.47 -0.20 -1.18
N THR A 78 4.40 -0.98 -1.05
CA THR A 78 4.48 -2.43 -0.87
C THR A 78 5.08 -3.10 -2.11
N LEU A 79 4.62 -2.73 -3.31
CA LEU A 79 5.14 -3.26 -4.57
C LEU A 79 6.63 -2.97 -4.78
N VAL A 80 7.09 -1.76 -4.45
CA VAL A 80 8.51 -1.39 -4.56
C VAL A 80 9.36 -2.21 -3.60
N LYS A 81 8.90 -2.38 -2.34
CA LYS A 81 9.60 -3.21 -1.35
C LYS A 81 9.69 -4.66 -1.78
N ASP A 82 8.59 -5.24 -2.26
CA ASP A 82 8.57 -6.64 -2.68
C ASP A 82 9.40 -6.89 -3.93
N TYR A 83 9.43 -5.94 -4.86
CA TYR A 83 10.35 -5.99 -6.00
C TYR A 83 11.81 -5.95 -5.57
N GLY A 84 12.17 -5.04 -4.66
CA GLY A 84 13.52 -4.96 -4.08
C GLY A 84 13.96 -6.28 -3.44
N ARG A 85 13.07 -6.90 -2.64
CA ARG A 85 13.29 -8.23 -2.05
C ARG A 85 13.55 -9.31 -3.08
N LYS A 86 12.79 -9.32 -4.18
CA LYS A 86 13.01 -10.27 -5.30
C LYS A 86 14.38 -10.09 -5.96
N VAL A 87 14.79 -8.85 -6.23
CA VAL A 87 16.10 -8.57 -6.82
C VAL A 87 17.22 -9.02 -5.89
N LEU A 88 17.08 -8.76 -4.58
CA LEU A 88 18.03 -9.23 -3.58
C LEU A 88 18.09 -10.77 -3.52
N ALA A 89 16.95 -11.45 -3.49
CA ALA A 89 16.88 -12.91 -3.51
C ALA A 89 17.59 -13.53 -4.73
N ASN A 90 17.37 -12.98 -5.93
CA ASN A 90 18.06 -13.38 -7.16
C ASN A 90 19.59 -13.20 -7.06
N THR A 91 20.01 -12.09 -6.45
CA THR A 91 21.43 -11.79 -6.24
C THR A 91 22.06 -12.81 -5.31
N GLN A 92 21.41 -13.11 -4.18
CA GLN A 92 21.91 -14.10 -3.22
C GLN A 92 21.94 -15.51 -3.81
N MET A 93 20.94 -15.89 -4.62
CA MET A 93 20.95 -17.16 -5.34
C MET A 93 22.15 -17.26 -6.31
N THR A 94 22.46 -16.17 -7.02
CA THR A 94 23.62 -16.12 -7.92
C THR A 94 24.93 -16.28 -7.15
N ILE A 95 25.05 -15.66 -5.98
CA ILE A 95 26.22 -15.79 -5.10
C ILE A 95 26.41 -17.24 -4.65
N ILE A 96 25.35 -17.91 -4.16
CA ILE A 96 25.43 -19.32 -3.75
C ILE A 96 25.80 -20.22 -4.94
N ARG A 97 25.22 -19.96 -6.12
CA ARG A 97 25.55 -20.71 -7.33
C ARG A 97 27.02 -20.59 -7.70
N ALA A 98 27.59 -19.38 -7.64
CA ALA A 98 29.00 -19.15 -7.92
C ALA A 98 29.89 -19.90 -6.90
N ALA A 99 29.56 -19.83 -5.61
CA ALA A 99 30.29 -20.57 -4.57
C ALA A 99 30.24 -22.09 -4.77
N LEU A 100 29.08 -22.64 -5.14
CA LEU A 100 28.95 -24.06 -5.46
C LEU A 100 29.79 -24.46 -6.68
N GLN A 101 29.87 -23.61 -7.71
CA GLN A 101 30.70 -23.87 -8.88
C GLN A 101 32.19 -23.89 -8.53
N MET A 102 32.64 -22.96 -7.69
CA MET A 102 34.03 -22.93 -7.20
C MET A 102 34.35 -24.18 -6.37
N TYR A 103 33.48 -24.52 -5.41
CA TYR A 103 33.65 -25.75 -4.61
C TYR A 103 33.72 -26.99 -5.51
N TYR A 104 32.86 -27.08 -6.52
CA TYR A 104 32.83 -28.21 -7.44
C TYR A 104 34.13 -28.33 -8.25
N ALA A 105 34.72 -27.20 -8.65
CA ALA A 105 35.99 -27.16 -9.37
C ALA A 105 37.16 -27.62 -8.47
N ASP A 106 37.19 -27.16 -7.21
CA ASP A 106 38.29 -27.44 -6.28
C ASP A 106 38.23 -28.86 -5.68
N THR A 107 37.05 -29.49 -5.66
CA THR A 107 36.84 -30.83 -5.06
C THR A 107 36.71 -31.96 -6.08
N GLU A 108 37.18 -31.73 -7.30
CA GLU A 108 37.19 -32.71 -8.40
C GLU A 108 35.78 -33.21 -8.77
N GLY A 109 34.81 -32.29 -8.77
CA GLY A 109 33.43 -32.57 -9.16
C GLY A 109 32.56 -33.19 -8.08
N ARG A 110 32.92 -33.00 -6.80
CA ARG A 110 32.04 -33.34 -5.66
C ARG A 110 31.19 -32.12 -5.29
N ALA A 111 29.91 -32.34 -4.98
CA ALA A 111 29.08 -31.29 -4.38
C ALA A 111 29.20 -31.34 -2.85
N PRO A 112 29.10 -30.20 -2.14
CA PRO A 112 29.19 -30.18 -0.69
C PRO A 112 28.01 -30.95 -0.06
N SER A 113 28.19 -31.49 1.16
CA SER A 113 27.12 -32.22 1.85
C SER A 113 26.12 -31.30 2.56
N ALA A 114 26.46 -30.01 2.70
CA ALA A 114 25.60 -28.95 3.21
C ALA A 114 26.10 -27.58 2.71
N LEU A 115 25.27 -26.53 2.75
CA LEU A 115 25.70 -25.19 2.32
C LEU A 115 26.72 -24.57 3.29
N GLU A 116 26.74 -25.06 4.53
CA GLU A 116 27.67 -24.67 5.58
C GLU A 116 29.13 -24.97 5.19
N GLU A 117 29.39 -25.98 4.36
CA GLU A 117 30.75 -26.28 3.87
C GLU A 117 31.30 -25.23 2.91
N LEU A 118 30.45 -24.37 2.35
CA LEU A 118 30.91 -23.25 1.52
C LEU A 118 31.51 -22.13 2.36
N VAL A 119 31.31 -22.15 3.68
CA VAL A 119 31.77 -21.12 4.62
C VAL A 119 32.96 -21.66 5.42
N PRO A 120 34.05 -20.88 5.59
CA PRO A 120 34.24 -19.49 5.14
C PRO A 120 34.91 -19.34 3.77
N ASP A 121 35.33 -20.43 3.13
CA ASP A 121 36.30 -20.39 2.03
C ASP A 121 35.73 -19.79 0.73
N TYR A 122 34.47 -20.10 0.40
CA TYR A 122 33.79 -19.63 -0.81
C TYR A 122 32.75 -18.55 -0.51
N LEU A 123 32.20 -18.56 0.70
CA LEU A 123 31.22 -17.61 1.20
C LEU A 123 31.65 -17.12 2.57
N LYS A 124 31.59 -15.81 2.79
CA LYS A 124 31.82 -15.24 4.13
C LYS A 124 30.84 -15.81 5.16
N ASP A 125 29.57 -15.91 4.77
CA ASP A 125 28.49 -16.54 5.52
C ASP A 125 27.44 -17.06 4.54
N ILE A 126 26.53 -17.93 4.98
CA ILE A 126 25.31 -18.26 4.21
C ILE A 126 24.47 -16.98 4.03
N PRO A 127 24.14 -16.60 2.78
CA PRO A 127 23.32 -15.43 2.50
C PRO A 127 21.96 -15.46 3.19
N SER A 128 21.58 -14.35 3.81
CA SER A 128 20.23 -14.18 4.34
C SER A 128 19.25 -13.89 3.22
N LEU A 129 18.15 -14.62 3.19
CA LEU A 129 17.06 -14.46 2.25
C LEU A 129 15.92 -13.69 2.91
N GLU A 130 15.41 -12.66 2.23
CA GLU A 130 14.20 -11.92 2.62
C GLU A 130 13.27 -11.89 1.40
N ILE A 131 12.18 -12.63 1.49
CA ILE A 131 11.17 -12.74 0.43
C ILE A 131 9.80 -12.27 0.94
N PRO A 132 8.92 -11.75 0.06
CA PRO A 132 7.59 -11.30 0.48
C PRO A 132 6.81 -12.40 1.19
N GLY A 133 6.29 -12.11 2.38
CA GLY A 133 5.51 -13.05 3.19
C GLY A 133 6.32 -13.90 4.18
N TYR A 134 7.65 -13.80 4.21
CA TYR A 134 8.49 -14.59 5.12
C TYR A 134 9.46 -13.70 5.91
N ALA A 135 9.81 -14.16 7.11
CA ALA A 135 10.84 -13.50 7.91
C ALA A 135 12.22 -13.69 7.26
N LYS A 136 13.07 -12.67 7.37
CA LYS A 136 14.46 -12.75 6.92
C LYS A 136 15.20 -13.89 7.63
N THR A 137 15.81 -14.80 6.89
CA THR A 137 16.42 -16.01 7.45
C THR A 137 17.65 -16.45 6.66
N ARG A 138 18.57 -17.17 7.31
CA ARG A 138 19.71 -17.87 6.66
C ARG A 138 19.53 -19.38 6.64
N LYS A 139 18.40 -19.88 7.15
CA LYS A 139 18.14 -21.31 7.31
C LYS A 139 18.29 -22.04 5.97
N SER A 140 19.03 -23.13 6.01
CA SER A 140 19.20 -24.09 4.92
C SER A 140 18.52 -25.40 5.34
N VAL A 141 17.85 -26.08 4.41
CA VAL A 141 17.34 -27.44 4.60
C VAL A 141 18.03 -28.33 3.58
N VAL A 142 18.72 -29.36 4.07
CA VAL A 142 19.45 -30.30 3.23
C VAL A 142 18.57 -31.51 2.91
N ILE A 143 18.36 -31.75 1.62
CA ILE A 143 17.58 -32.86 1.08
C ILE A 143 18.57 -33.97 0.70
N LYS A 144 18.72 -34.94 1.61
CA LYS A 144 19.67 -36.06 1.47
C LYS A 144 19.16 -37.21 0.62
N LYS A 145 17.84 -37.36 0.49
CA LYS A 145 17.21 -38.44 -0.26
C LYS A 145 15.91 -37.98 -0.88
N MET A 146 15.80 -38.13 -2.19
CA MET A 146 14.63 -37.72 -2.96
C MET A 146 14.06 -38.95 -3.67
N LYS A 147 12.76 -39.23 -3.47
CA LYS A 147 12.11 -40.41 -4.05
C LYS A 147 11.70 -40.21 -5.52
N ALA A 148 11.46 -38.97 -5.91
CA ALA A 148 11.15 -38.53 -7.27
C ALA A 148 11.78 -37.14 -7.45
N ASP A 149 11.97 -36.66 -8.68
CA ASP A 149 12.46 -35.30 -8.99
C ASP A 149 11.43 -34.19 -8.62
N ASP A 150 10.56 -34.44 -7.64
CA ASP A 150 9.56 -33.53 -7.12
C ASP A 150 10.01 -32.90 -5.79
N ILE A 151 10.45 -31.65 -5.90
CA ILE A 151 10.90 -30.87 -4.76
C ILE A 151 9.77 -30.35 -3.87
N SER A 152 8.52 -30.37 -4.35
CA SER A 152 7.38 -29.74 -3.66
C SER A 152 7.13 -30.33 -2.26
N SER A 153 7.44 -31.62 -2.08
CA SER A 153 7.31 -32.33 -0.80
C SER A 153 8.32 -31.89 0.27
N PHE A 154 9.39 -31.19 -0.12
CA PHE A 154 10.43 -30.68 0.77
C PHE A 154 10.28 -29.17 1.05
N VAL A 155 9.23 -28.53 0.52
CA VAL A 155 8.96 -27.12 0.79
C VAL A 155 8.23 -26.98 2.12
N HIS A 156 8.90 -26.39 3.10
CA HIS A 156 8.45 -26.16 4.46
C HIS A 156 8.04 -24.71 4.74
N ASP A 157 8.08 -23.82 3.74
CA ASP A 157 7.69 -22.41 3.88
C ASP A 157 8.53 -21.66 4.92
N THR A 158 9.81 -21.97 5.04
CA THR A 158 10.70 -21.22 5.95
C THR A 158 11.15 -19.89 5.37
N GLY A 159 11.03 -19.69 4.05
CA GLY A 159 11.60 -18.56 3.31
C GLY A 159 13.13 -18.58 3.23
N GLY A 160 13.75 -19.73 3.53
CA GLY A 160 15.19 -19.99 3.45
C GLY A 160 15.61 -20.73 2.19
N TRP A 161 16.67 -21.54 2.30
CA TRP A 161 17.26 -22.30 1.21
C TRP A 161 16.91 -23.79 1.30
N LEU A 162 16.63 -24.43 0.17
CA LEU A 162 16.63 -25.89 0.04
C LEU A 162 17.86 -26.29 -0.79
N TYR A 163 18.60 -27.28 -0.33
CA TYR A 163 19.78 -27.78 -1.03
C TYR A 163 19.72 -29.29 -1.19
N VAL A 164 19.93 -29.80 -2.41
CA VAL A 164 19.81 -31.23 -2.73
C VAL A 164 21.18 -31.89 -2.79
N THR A 165 21.41 -32.87 -1.91
CA THR A 165 22.68 -33.62 -1.83
C THR A 165 22.51 -35.08 -2.19
N ASP A 166 21.33 -35.48 -2.66
CA ASP A 166 21.09 -36.82 -3.16
C ASP A 166 21.75 -37.01 -4.52
N ALA A 167 22.89 -37.71 -4.55
CA ALA A 167 23.64 -38.01 -5.77
C ALA A 167 22.86 -38.83 -6.80
N SER A 168 21.78 -39.51 -6.38
CA SER A 168 20.92 -40.27 -7.31
C SER A 168 19.89 -39.39 -8.04
N SER A 169 19.71 -38.13 -7.61
CA SER A 169 18.76 -37.20 -8.21
C SER A 169 19.37 -36.37 -9.34
N LYS A 170 18.54 -36.02 -10.35
CA LYS A 170 18.86 -35.00 -11.37
C LYS A 170 18.99 -33.58 -10.81
N LEU A 171 18.55 -33.37 -9.57
CA LEU A 171 18.66 -32.11 -8.85
C LEU A 171 19.89 -32.06 -7.93
N TYR A 172 20.77 -33.08 -7.95
CA TYR A 172 21.99 -33.09 -7.16
C TYR A 172 22.81 -31.79 -7.33
N GLY A 173 23.21 -31.19 -6.21
CA GLY A 173 23.97 -29.94 -6.18
C GLY A 173 23.15 -28.68 -6.48
N LYS A 174 21.83 -28.78 -6.66
CA LYS A 174 20.97 -27.61 -6.91
C LYS A 174 20.45 -26.98 -5.62
N VAL A 175 20.30 -25.66 -5.65
CA VAL A 175 19.73 -24.84 -4.57
C VAL A 175 18.42 -24.22 -5.04
N PHE A 176 17.46 -24.19 -4.13
CA PHE A 176 16.13 -23.63 -4.33
C PHE A 176 15.75 -22.76 -3.14
N ILE A 177 14.63 -22.03 -3.28
CA ILE A 177 14.06 -21.23 -2.20
C ILE A 177 12.92 -22.01 -1.57
N ASP A 178 12.95 -22.10 -0.24
CA ASP A 178 11.94 -22.78 0.56
C ASP A 178 10.67 -21.92 0.73
N ALA A 179 9.89 -21.79 -0.33
CA ALA A 179 8.63 -21.04 -0.31
C ALA A 179 7.62 -21.55 -1.33
N ARG A 180 6.38 -21.77 -0.88
CA ARG A 180 5.20 -21.98 -1.75
C ARG A 180 4.57 -20.67 -2.22
N ALA A 181 4.96 -19.53 -1.63
CA ALA A 181 4.39 -18.25 -1.99
C ALA A 181 4.60 -17.93 -3.48
N LYS A 182 3.51 -17.45 -4.08
CA LYS A 182 3.51 -16.91 -5.44
C LYS A 182 3.68 -15.40 -5.37
N TYR A 183 4.56 -14.86 -6.21
CA TYR A 183 4.64 -13.43 -6.46
C TYR A 183 3.98 -13.12 -7.81
N LYS A 184 2.91 -12.31 -7.77
CA LYS A 184 2.07 -11.99 -8.95
C LYS A 184 1.52 -13.24 -9.66
N GLY A 185 1.07 -14.23 -8.89
CA GLY A 185 0.50 -15.48 -9.42
C GLY A 185 1.52 -16.47 -9.99
N GLN A 186 2.81 -16.11 -10.02
CA GLN A 186 3.90 -16.97 -10.45
C GLN A 186 4.71 -17.45 -9.25
N PRO A 187 5.22 -18.70 -9.24
CA PRO A 187 6.15 -19.12 -8.19
C PRO A 187 7.35 -18.18 -8.17
N PHE A 188 7.83 -17.84 -6.98
CA PHE A 188 8.92 -16.86 -6.81
C PHE A 188 10.15 -17.26 -7.63
N PHE A 189 10.39 -18.57 -7.74
CA PHE A 189 11.30 -19.21 -8.70
C PHE A 189 10.62 -20.42 -9.33
N LYS A 190 10.79 -20.58 -10.66
CA LYS A 190 10.39 -21.78 -11.38
C LYS A 190 11.62 -22.68 -11.50
N TYR A 191 11.50 -23.90 -11.01
CA TYR A 191 12.51 -24.96 -11.06
C TYR A 191 12.56 -25.63 -12.44
#